data_AF-A0A7J8LNG9-F1
#
_entry.id   AF-A0A7J8LNG9-F1
#
_cell.length_a   1.000
_cell.length_b   1.000
_cell.length_c   1.000
_cell.angle_alpha   90.00
_cell.angle_beta   90.00
_cell.angle_gamma   90.00
#
_symmetry.space_group_name_H-M   'P 1'
#
loop_
_entity.id
_entity.type
_entity.pdbx_description
1 polymer ?
#
loop_
_entity_poly.entity_id
_entity_poly.type
_entity_poly.pdbx_seq_one_letter_code
_entity_poly.pdbx_strand_id
1 'polypeptide(L)'
;MYTFVFLWTPALSPNDEEIPHGFIFATFMLASMLGSSLASRLMARSSPRVESYMQIVFVISSVSLMLPIITNFLVAPSKVKGGRISFAGCLQLLGFCTFEACVGIFWPSIMKMRSQYIPEEARSTIMNFFRIPLNIFVCIVLYNVNAFPITVMFGMCSIFLFVASILQRRLMAISDKPSMY
;
A
#
# COMPACT_ATOMS: atom_id res chain seq x y z
N MET A 1 -0.92 0.06 4.84
CA MET A 1 -2.37 -0.04 5.10
C MET A 1 -2.77 0.74 6.34
N TYR A 2 -2.38 0.36 7.56
CA TYR A 2 -2.81 1.07 8.79
C TYR A 2 -2.53 2.57 8.76
N THR A 3 -1.28 2.97 8.49
CA THR A 3 -0.91 4.39 8.34
C THR A 3 -1.71 5.10 7.25
N PHE A 4 -1.99 4.42 6.13
CA PHE A 4 -2.79 4.99 5.05
C PHE A 4 -4.23 5.25 5.49
N VAL A 5 -4.88 4.30 6.18
CA VAL A 5 -6.26 4.41 6.69
C VAL A 5 -6.45 5.59 7.66
N PHE A 6 -5.39 5.98 8.40
CA PHE A 6 -5.44 7.16 9.26
C PHE A 6 -5.09 8.46 8.53
N LEU A 7 -4.23 8.42 7.51
CA LEU A 7 -3.72 9.62 6.84
C LEU A 7 -4.53 10.07 5.62
N TRP A 8 -5.34 9.20 5.00
CA TRP A 8 -6.06 9.57 3.77
C TRP A 8 -7.11 10.66 4.02
N THR A 9 -7.77 10.68 5.19
CA THR A 9 -8.77 11.68 5.56
C THR A 9 -8.18 13.09 5.64
N PRO A 10 -7.13 13.36 6.46
CA PRO A 10 -6.50 14.67 6.49
C PRO A 10 -5.75 15.02 5.19
N ALA A 11 -5.32 14.03 4.40
CA ALA A 11 -4.68 14.28 3.11
C ALA A 11 -5.65 14.75 2.02
N LEU A 12 -6.93 14.37 2.12
CA LEU A 12 -7.95 14.69 1.11
C LEU A 12 -8.83 15.88 1.53
N SER A 13 -9.01 16.11 2.84
CA SER A 13 -9.74 17.26 3.38
C SER A 13 -8.87 18.06 4.37
N PRO A 14 -7.87 18.81 3.89
CA PRO A 14 -7.03 19.64 4.77
C PRO A 14 -7.77 20.84 5.38
N ASN A 15 -8.98 21.18 4.91
CA ASN A 15 -9.77 22.34 5.35
C ASN A 15 -11.17 21.99 5.89
N ASP A 16 -11.40 20.74 6.34
CA ASP A 16 -12.72 20.27 6.80
C ASP A 16 -13.85 20.48 5.77
N GLU A 17 -13.55 20.27 4.49
CA GLU A 17 -14.56 20.26 3.44
C GLU A 17 -15.52 19.06 3.63
N GLU A 18 -16.82 19.26 3.40
CA GLU A 18 -17.85 18.20 3.44
C GLU A 18 -17.68 17.25 2.25
N ILE A 19 -16.72 16.33 2.38
CA ILE A 19 -16.51 15.26 1.43
C ILE A 19 -17.35 14.04 1.88
N PRO A 20 -18.01 13.30 0.96
CA PRO A 20 -18.69 12.05 1.31
C PRO A 20 -17.68 10.94 1.63
N HIS A 21 -17.14 10.97 2.85
CA HIS A 21 -16.13 10.03 3.36
C HIS A 21 -16.52 8.56 3.16
N GLY A 22 -17.81 8.23 3.39
CA GLY A 22 -18.33 6.89 3.20
C GLY A 22 -18.26 6.40 1.74
N PHE A 23 -18.50 7.29 0.77
CA PHE A 23 -18.44 6.92 -0.65
C PHE A 23 -17.00 6.69 -1.12
N ILE A 24 -16.07 7.50 -0.64
CA ILE A 24 -14.64 7.35 -0.93
C ILE A 24 -14.11 6.06 -0.33
N PHE A 25 -14.44 5.80 0.93
CA PHE A 25 -14.09 4.54 1.60
C PHE A 25 -14.69 3.32 0.89
N ALA A 26 -15.94 3.40 0.43
CA ALA A 26 -16.56 2.34 -0.37
C ALA A 26 -15.81 2.13 -1.70
N THR A 27 -15.33 3.19 -2.33
CA THR A 27 -14.52 3.11 -3.56
C THR A 27 -13.17 2.43 -3.29
N PHE A 28 -12.53 2.70 -2.16
CA PHE A 28 -11.31 2.01 -1.72
C PHE A 28 -11.55 0.52 -1.44
N MET A 29 -12.65 0.18 -0.78
CA MET A 29 -13.05 -1.21 -0.56
C MET A 29 -13.33 -1.93 -1.88
N LEU A 30 -14.01 -1.28 -2.83
CA LEU A 30 -14.23 -1.84 -4.16
C LEU A 30 -12.89 -2.07 -4.90
N ALA A 31 -11.97 -1.11 -4.86
CA ALA A 31 -10.65 -1.22 -5.48
C ALA A 31 -9.85 -2.39 -4.90
N SER A 32 -9.85 -2.58 -3.57
CA SER A 32 -9.14 -3.69 -2.92
C SER A 32 -9.79 -5.05 -3.22
N MET A 33 -11.12 -5.13 -3.35
CA MET A 33 -11.83 -6.33 -3.81
C MET A 33 -11.49 -6.68 -5.26
N LEU A 34 -11.41 -5.68 -6.14
CA LEU A 34 -10.99 -5.86 -7.54
C LEU A 34 -9.54 -6.37 -7.61
N GLY A 35 -8.64 -5.79 -6.82
CA GLY A 35 -7.25 -6.25 -6.71
C GLY A 35 -7.15 -7.70 -6.25
N SER A 36 -7.89 -8.08 -5.21
CA SER A 36 -7.91 -9.44 -4.67
C SER A 36 -8.45 -10.46 -5.69
N SER A 37 -9.46 -10.07 -6.47
CA SER A 37 -10.03 -10.89 -7.54
C SER A 37 -9.03 -11.07 -8.69
N LEU A 38 -8.32 -10.01 -9.07
CA LEU A 38 -7.27 -10.06 -10.08
C LEU A 38 -6.12 -10.98 -9.64
N ALA A 39 -5.68 -10.86 -8.39
CA ALA A 39 -4.65 -11.73 -7.82
C ALA A 39 -5.08 -13.20 -7.78
N SER A 40 -6.33 -13.49 -7.42
CA SER A 40 -6.87 -14.84 -7.45
C SER A 40 -6.83 -15.44 -8.85
N ARG A 41 -7.20 -14.67 -9.88
CA ARG A 41 -7.10 -15.09 -11.29
C ARG A 41 -5.65 -15.26 -11.76
N LEU A 42 -4.76 -14.36 -11.36
CA LEU A 42 -3.32 -14.46 -11.65
C LEU A 42 -2.70 -15.69 -11.01
N MET A 43 -3.08 -16.02 -9.77
CA MET A 43 -2.62 -17.20 -9.05
C MET A 43 -3.20 -18.51 -9.60
N ALA A 44 -4.38 -18.46 -10.23
CA ALA A 44 -4.98 -19.60 -10.91
C ALA A 44 -4.27 -19.94 -12.24
N ARG A 45 -3.58 -18.98 -12.85
CA ARG A 45 -2.69 -19.24 -13.99
C ARG A 45 -1.29 -19.60 -13.49
N SER A 46 -0.71 -20.67 -14.02
CA SER A 46 0.64 -21.14 -13.65
C SER A 46 1.79 -20.27 -14.18
N SER A 47 1.49 -19.30 -15.06
CA SER A 47 2.51 -18.61 -15.87
C SER A 47 3.20 -17.41 -15.18
N PRO A 48 2.52 -16.50 -14.46
CA PRO A 48 3.23 -15.45 -13.73
C PRO A 48 3.66 -15.96 -12.35
N ARG A 49 4.97 -16.07 -12.12
CA ARG A 49 5.51 -16.29 -10.77
C ARG A 49 5.07 -15.15 -9.86
N VAL A 50 4.65 -15.52 -8.65
CA VAL A 50 4.15 -14.58 -7.63
C VAL A 50 5.15 -13.48 -7.35
N GLU A 51 6.43 -13.81 -7.36
CA GLU A 51 7.50 -12.88 -7.08
C GLU A 51 7.63 -11.76 -8.12
N SER A 52 7.37 -12.05 -9.41
CA SER A 52 7.58 -11.09 -10.50
C SER A 52 6.50 -10.02 -10.55
N TYR A 53 5.24 -10.39 -10.41
CA TYR A 53 4.18 -9.39 -10.37
C TYR A 53 4.14 -8.65 -9.04
N MET A 54 4.54 -9.27 -7.91
CA MET A 54 4.59 -8.60 -6.60
C MET A 54 5.60 -7.44 -6.58
N GLN A 55 6.72 -7.56 -7.29
CA GLN A 55 7.66 -6.45 -7.46
C GLN A 55 6.98 -5.25 -8.14
N ILE A 56 6.24 -5.48 -9.22
CA ILE A 56 5.50 -4.44 -9.94
C ILE A 56 4.46 -3.80 -9.01
N VAL A 57 3.72 -4.60 -8.24
CA VAL A 57 2.73 -4.12 -7.27
C VAL A 57 3.37 -3.21 -6.22
N PHE A 58 4.55 -3.54 -5.69
CA PHE A 58 5.26 -2.70 -4.73
C PHE A 58 5.75 -1.38 -5.34
N VAL A 59 6.26 -1.42 -6.59
CA VAL A 59 6.69 -0.20 -7.30
C VAL A 59 5.49 0.71 -7.57
N ILE A 60 4.39 0.17 -8.09
CA ILE A 60 3.16 0.93 -8.32
C ILE A 60 2.67 1.54 -7.00
N SER A 61 2.65 0.76 -5.91
CA SER A 61 2.26 1.25 -4.59
C SER A 61 3.14 2.39 -4.09
N SER A 62 4.46 2.30 -4.28
CA SER A 62 5.43 3.34 -3.92
C SER A 62 5.19 4.63 -4.70
N VAL A 63 4.94 4.54 -6.01
CA VAL A 63 4.61 5.68 -6.87
C VAL A 63 3.26 6.29 -6.49
N SER A 64 2.25 5.45 -6.23
CA SER A 64 0.92 5.90 -5.80
C SER A 64 0.93 6.68 -4.49
N LEU A 65 1.80 6.31 -3.54
CA LEU A 65 1.99 7.07 -2.30
C LEU A 65 2.87 8.32 -2.46
N MET A 66 3.65 8.44 -3.55
CA MET A 66 4.35 9.68 -3.88
C MET A 66 3.47 10.72 -4.57
N LEU A 67 2.39 10.31 -5.25
CA LEU A 67 1.44 11.24 -5.87
C LEU A 67 0.93 12.35 -4.94
N PRO A 68 0.40 12.07 -3.72
CA PRO A 68 -0.06 13.12 -2.81
C PRO A 68 1.05 14.06 -2.34
N ILE A 69 2.31 13.61 -2.31
CA ILE A 69 3.48 14.44 -1.99
C ILE A 69 3.76 15.41 -3.13
N ILE A 70 3.79 14.89 -4.35
CA ILE A 70 4.03 15.66 -5.58
C ILE A 70 2.92 16.67 -5.81
N THR A 71 1.65 16.30 -5.62
CA THR A 71 0.52 17.21 -5.78
C THR A 71 0.51 18.31 -4.73
N ASN A 72 0.88 18.02 -3.48
CA ASN A 72 1.05 19.05 -2.44
C ASN A 72 2.19 20.03 -2.75
N PHE A 73 3.25 19.57 -3.43
CA PHE A 73 4.43 20.37 -3.72
C PHE A 73 4.31 21.17 -5.03
N LEU A 74 3.66 20.60 -6.07
CA LEU A 74 3.50 21.22 -7.39
C LEU A 74 2.25 22.10 -7.52
N VAL A 75 1.19 21.83 -6.75
CA VAL A 75 -0.06 22.59 -6.81
C VAL A 75 -0.20 23.39 -5.52
N ALA A 76 0.19 24.68 -5.58
CA ALA A 76 -0.08 25.63 -4.51
C ALA A 76 -1.59 25.60 -4.14
N PRO A 77 -1.95 25.74 -2.86
CA PRO A 77 -3.34 25.62 -2.41
C PRO A 77 -4.16 26.72 -3.07
N SER A 78 -4.95 26.35 -4.08
CA SER A 78 -5.84 27.29 -4.72
C SER A 78 -6.92 27.66 -3.72
N LYS A 79 -6.86 28.89 -3.18
CA LYS A 79 -7.77 29.48 -2.18
C LYS A 79 -9.18 29.73 -2.74
N VAL A 80 -9.80 28.76 -3.42
CA VAL A 80 -11.15 28.92 -3.96
C VAL A 80 -12.09 27.93 -3.25
N LYS A 81 -12.70 28.43 -2.18
CA LYS A 81 -13.83 27.80 -1.48
C LYS A 81 -15.01 27.69 -2.46
N GLY A 82 -15.39 26.47 -2.84
CA GLY A 82 -16.72 26.23 -3.43
C GLY A 82 -16.77 25.69 -4.85
N GLY A 83 -16.01 24.65 -5.18
CA GLY A 83 -16.15 23.92 -6.45
C GLY A 83 -15.98 22.41 -6.26
N ARG A 84 -16.70 21.63 -7.07
CA ARG A 84 -16.59 20.15 -7.19
C ARG A 84 -15.12 19.72 -7.17
N ILE A 85 -14.82 18.56 -6.55
CA ILE A 85 -13.50 17.90 -6.41
C ILE A 85 -12.45 18.50 -7.37
N SER A 86 -11.51 19.27 -6.81
CA SER A 86 -10.41 19.85 -7.58
C SER A 86 -9.64 18.75 -8.34
N PHE A 87 -9.06 19.08 -9.49
CA PHE A 87 -8.25 18.15 -10.29
C PHE A 87 -7.15 17.47 -9.46
N ALA A 88 -6.60 18.20 -8.47
CA ALA A 88 -5.65 17.66 -7.50
C ALA A 88 -6.26 16.57 -6.60
N GLY A 89 -7.46 16.78 -6.07
CA GLY A 89 -8.19 15.79 -5.25
C GLY A 89 -8.59 14.56 -6.05
N CYS A 90 -8.95 14.70 -7.33
CA CYS A 90 -9.21 13.58 -8.22
C CYS A 90 -7.94 12.74 -8.44
N LEU A 91 -6.80 13.38 -8.67
CA LEU A 91 -5.51 12.70 -8.84
C LEU A 91 -5.06 11.98 -7.55
N GLN A 92 -5.26 12.59 -6.38
CA GLN A 92 -5.02 11.96 -5.09
C GLN A 92 -5.93 10.73 -4.88
N LEU A 93 -7.23 10.86 -5.18
CA LEU A 93 -8.18 9.76 -5.05
C LEU A 93 -7.85 8.60 -5.99
N LEU A 94 -7.44 8.89 -7.23
CA LEU A 94 -6.94 7.87 -8.16
C LEU A 94 -5.66 7.18 -7.64
N GLY A 95 -4.72 7.94 -7.07
CA GLY A 95 -3.52 7.39 -6.45
C GLY A 95 -3.84 6.46 -5.28
N PHE A 96 -4.75 6.88 -4.41
CA PHE A 96 -5.23 6.10 -3.27
C PHE A 96 -6.00 4.84 -3.68
N CYS A 97 -6.89 4.93 -4.68
CA CYS A 97 -7.56 3.75 -5.24
C CYS A 97 -6.56 2.77 -5.85
N THR A 98 -5.54 3.26 -6.56
CA THR A 98 -4.49 2.41 -7.15
C THR A 98 -3.68 1.71 -6.05
N PHE A 99 -3.34 2.42 -4.97
CA PHE A 99 -2.69 1.84 -3.80
C PHE A 99 -3.55 0.74 -3.16
N GLU A 100 -4.84 0.99 -2.95
CA GLU A 100 -5.76 0.00 -2.37
C GLU A 100 -5.97 -1.23 -3.27
N ALA A 101 -6.03 -1.05 -4.58
CA ALA A 101 -6.01 -2.17 -5.52
C ALA A 101 -4.72 -2.99 -5.40
N CYS A 102 -3.57 -2.34 -5.25
CA CYS A 102 -2.29 -3.01 -5.00
C CYS A 102 -2.26 -3.77 -3.67
N VAL A 103 -2.82 -3.20 -2.59
CA VAL A 103 -2.98 -3.88 -1.30
C VAL A 103 -3.87 -5.11 -1.44
N GLY A 104 -4.96 -4.99 -2.20
CA GLY A 104 -5.84 -6.11 -2.55
C GLY A 104 -5.12 -7.24 -3.28
N ILE A 105 -4.15 -6.93 -4.15
CA ILE A 105 -3.31 -7.95 -4.80
C ILE A 105 -2.31 -8.55 -3.81
N PHE A 106 -1.71 -7.71 -2.96
CA PHE A 106 -0.64 -8.11 -2.04
C PHE A 106 -1.09 -9.19 -1.04
N TRP A 107 -2.28 -9.04 -0.44
CA TRP A 107 -2.79 -9.96 0.60
C TRP A 107 -2.89 -11.44 0.19
N PRO A 108 -3.57 -11.80 -0.92
CA PRO A 108 -3.63 -13.19 -1.37
C PRO A 108 -2.25 -13.72 -1.80
N SER A 109 -1.44 -12.90 -2.45
CA SER A 109 -0.12 -13.28 -2.94
C SER A 109 0.88 -13.55 -1.80
N ILE A 110 0.91 -12.72 -0.76
CA ILE A 110 1.75 -12.96 0.43
C ILE A 110 1.29 -14.21 1.18
N MET A 111 -0.02 -14.48 1.21
CA MET A 111 -0.57 -15.69 1.85
C MET A 111 -0.10 -16.97 1.14
N LYS A 112 -0.06 -16.95 -0.20
CA LYS A 112 0.49 -18.04 -1.02
C LYS A 112 1.99 -18.25 -0.82
N MET A 113 2.79 -17.18 -0.81
CA MET A 113 4.23 -17.31 -0.52
C MET A 113 4.48 -17.84 0.89
N ARG A 114 3.74 -17.33 1.89
CA ARG A 114 3.84 -17.82 3.27
C ARG A 114 3.52 -19.30 3.38
N SER A 115 2.57 -19.82 2.61
CA SER A 115 2.26 -21.25 2.65
C SER A 115 3.30 -22.14 1.99
N GLN A 116 4.04 -21.62 1.02
CA GLN A 116 5.07 -22.38 0.31
C GLN A 116 6.41 -22.38 1.03
N TYR A 117 6.76 -21.25 1.68
CA TYR A 117 8.07 -21.06 2.30
C TYR A 117 8.10 -21.29 3.82
N ILE A 118 6.96 -21.25 4.52
CA ILE A 118 6.93 -21.37 5.99
C ILE A 118 6.35 -22.73 6.39
N PRO A 119 7.09 -23.55 7.18
CA PRO A 119 6.59 -24.83 7.66
C PRO A 119 5.31 -24.66 8.48
N GLU A 120 4.33 -25.55 8.26
CA GLU A 120 2.99 -25.53 8.88
C GLU A 120 3.05 -25.41 10.41
N GLU A 121 4.00 -26.12 11.03
CA GLU A 121 4.19 -26.21 12.49
C GLU A 121 4.54 -24.86 13.14
N ALA A 122 5.32 -24.03 12.46
CA ALA A 122 5.82 -22.76 13.01
C ALA A 122 5.12 -21.53 12.42
N ARG A 123 4.18 -21.70 11.47
CA ARG A 123 3.59 -20.59 10.72
C ARG A 123 2.90 -19.57 11.62
N SER A 124 2.10 -20.04 12.57
CA SER A 124 1.39 -19.16 13.52
C SER A 124 2.37 -18.36 14.38
N THR A 125 3.39 -19.02 14.92
CA THR A 125 4.43 -18.40 15.77
C THR A 125 5.21 -17.34 15.01
N ILE A 126 5.68 -17.66 13.79
CA ILE A 126 6.44 -16.73 12.94
C ILE A 126 5.58 -15.51 12.57
N MET A 127 4.31 -15.71 12.18
CA MET A 127 3.42 -14.61 11.83
C MET A 127 3.14 -13.69 13.02
N ASN A 128 2.93 -14.24 14.22
CA ASN A 128 2.72 -13.45 15.43
C ASN A 128 3.99 -12.69 15.82
N PHE A 129 5.16 -13.33 15.71
CA PHE A 129 6.44 -12.71 16.01
C PHE A 129 6.73 -11.49 15.11
N PHE A 130 6.40 -11.55 13.82
CA PHE A 130 6.55 -10.39 12.92
C PHE A 130 5.45 -9.32 13.10
N ARG A 131 4.28 -9.68 13.62
CA ARG A 131 3.19 -8.74 13.86
C ARG A 131 3.44 -7.81 15.05
N ILE A 132 4.06 -8.32 16.12
CA ILE A 132 4.27 -7.52 17.35
C ILE A 132 5.15 -6.29 17.07
N PRO A 133 6.36 -6.40 16.47
CA PRO A 133 7.19 -5.24 16.16
C PRO A 133 6.54 -4.30 15.15
N LEU A 134 5.85 -4.85 14.13
CA LEU A 134 5.20 -4.05 13.10
C LEU A 134 4.06 -3.21 13.69
N ASN A 135 3.23 -3.80 14.55
CA ASN A 135 2.13 -3.08 15.19
C ASN A 135 2.67 -2.04 16.18
N ILE A 136 3.73 -2.34 16.93
CA ILE A 136 4.40 -1.37 17.81
C ILE A 136 4.93 -0.19 16.99
N PHE A 137 5.60 -0.45 15.86
CA PHE A 137 6.09 0.59 14.96
C PHE A 137 4.95 1.48 14.45
N VAL A 138 3.84 0.87 14.01
CA VAL A 138 2.65 1.62 13.57
C VAL A 138 2.09 2.47 14.71
N CYS A 139 2.00 1.93 15.93
CA CYS A 139 1.56 2.70 17.10
C CYS A 139 2.48 3.89 17.39
N ILE A 140 3.80 3.74 17.31
CA ILE A 140 4.76 4.83 17.52
C ILE A 140 4.57 5.93 16.46
N VAL A 141 4.43 5.55 15.19
CA VAL A 141 4.21 6.49 14.08
C VAL A 141 2.89 7.24 14.27
N LEU A 142 1.80 6.54 14.60
CA LEU A 142 0.48 7.15 14.81
C LEU A 142 0.43 8.03 16.06
N TYR A 143 1.11 7.63 17.14
CA TYR A 143 1.21 8.45 18.35
C TYR A 143 1.93 9.78 18.07
N ASN A 144 2.94 9.76 17.19
CA ASN A 144 3.69 10.94 16.79
C ASN A 144 3.10 11.63 15.53
N VAL A 145 1.85 11.35 15.16
CA VAL A 145 1.23 11.95 13.95
C VAL A 145 1.12 13.46 13.98
N ASN A 146 1.02 14.05 15.17
CA ASN A 146 1.03 15.50 15.35
C ASN A 146 2.42 16.13 15.24
N ALA A 147 3.49 15.33 15.40
CA ALA A 147 4.88 15.81 15.36
C ALA A 147 5.52 15.69 13.97
N PHE A 148 5.02 14.80 13.11
CA PHE A 148 5.57 14.56 11.77
C PHE A 148 4.62 15.02 10.66
N PRO A 149 5.12 15.75 9.64
CA PRO A 149 4.31 16.12 8.49
C PRO A 149 3.79 14.86 7.76
N ILE A 150 2.55 14.93 7.28
CA ILE A 150 1.91 13.88 6.47
C ILE A 150 2.80 13.47 5.28
N THR A 151 3.49 14.44 4.68
CA THR A 151 4.47 14.24 3.60
C THR A 151 5.62 13.31 4.00
N VAL A 152 6.15 13.46 5.22
CA VAL A 152 7.23 12.60 5.73
C VAL A 152 6.73 11.19 5.96
N MET A 153 5.51 11.02 6.48
CA MET A 153 4.90 9.70 6.68
C MET A 153 4.66 8.94 5.38
N PHE A 154 4.09 9.61 4.37
CA PHE A 154 3.94 9.02 3.04
C PHE A 154 5.30 8.75 2.37
N GLY A 155 6.28 9.62 2.57
CA GLY A 155 7.66 9.44 2.10
C GLY A 155 8.31 8.19 2.69
N MET A 156 8.24 8.01 4.01
CA MET A 156 8.75 6.81 4.69
C MET A 156 8.04 5.54 4.19
N CYS A 157 6.71 5.57 4.05
CA CYS A 157 5.95 4.45 3.52
C CYS A 157 6.36 4.10 2.07
N SER A 158 6.58 5.10 1.23
CA SER A 158 7.06 4.88 -0.14
C SER A 158 8.47 4.27 -0.17
N ILE A 159 9.39 4.76 0.67
CA ILE A 159 10.74 4.20 0.81
C ILE A 159 10.68 2.74 1.26
N PHE A 160 9.86 2.43 2.26
CA PHE A 160 9.72 1.05 2.75
C PHE A 160 9.15 0.10 1.68
N LEU A 161 8.18 0.55 0.89
CA LEU A 161 7.66 -0.22 -0.26
C LEU A 161 8.73 -0.40 -1.34
N PHE A 162 9.55 0.61 -1.59
CA PHE A 162 10.67 0.51 -2.52
C PHE A 162 11.72 -0.49 -2.04
N VAL A 163 12.11 -0.44 -0.76
CA VAL A 163 12.99 -1.43 -0.14
C VAL A 163 12.38 -2.83 -0.22
N ALA A 164 11.08 -2.97 0.05
CA ALA A 164 10.38 -4.25 -0.11
C ALA A 164 10.43 -4.77 -1.54
N SER A 165 10.34 -3.90 -2.57
CA SER A 165 10.50 -4.29 -3.97
C SER A 165 11.90 -4.85 -4.28
N ILE A 166 12.95 -4.25 -3.67
CA ILE A 166 14.33 -4.73 -3.81
C ILE A 166 14.50 -6.08 -3.11
N LEU A 167 13.97 -6.22 -1.90
CA LEU A 167 14.00 -7.48 -1.14
C LEU A 167 13.24 -8.59 -1.89
N GLN A 168 12.09 -8.28 -2.49
CA GLN A 168 11.33 -9.22 -3.32
C GLN A 168 12.15 -9.66 -4.54
N ARG A 169 12.90 -8.75 -5.16
CA ARG A 169 13.81 -9.07 -6.28
C ARG A 169 14.97 -9.96 -5.83
N ARG A 170 15.51 -9.73 -4.63
CA ARG A 170 16.54 -10.61 -4.03
C ARG A 170 15.98 -12.00 -3.75
N LEU A 171 14.77 -12.10 -3.20
CA LEU A 171 14.10 -13.37 -2.95
C LEU A 171 13.89 -14.15 -4.25
N MET A 172 13.43 -13.49 -5.33
CA MET A 172 13.31 -14.12 -6.65
C MET A 172 14.65 -14.66 -7.16
N ALA A 173 15.73 -13.86 -7.06
CA ALA A 173 17.06 -14.29 -7.50
C ALA A 173 17.62 -15.47 -6.68
N ILE A 174 17.17 -15.65 -5.44
CA ILE A 174 17.53 -16.79 -4.59
C ILE A 174 16.65 -18.00 -4.94
N SER A 175 15.35 -17.80 -5.16
CA SER A 175 14.40 -18.82 -5.59
C SER A 175 14.76 -19.42 -6.96
N ASP A 176 15.35 -18.61 -7.85
CA ASP A 176 15.84 -19.04 -9.16
C ASP A 176 17.18 -19.78 -9.14
N LYS A 177 17.91 -19.81 -8.03
CA LYS A 177 19.07 -20.69 -7.93
C LYS A 177 18.54 -22.11 -7.71
N PRO A 178 18.67 -23.02 -8.70
CA PRO A 178 18.35 -24.41 -8.45
C PRO A 178 19.23 -24.88 -7.29
N SER A 179 18.62 -25.56 -6.33
CA SER A 179 19.31 -26.32 -5.29
C SER A 179 20.36 -27.21 -5.94
N MET A 180 21.60 -26.73 -5.96
CA MET A 180 22.76 -27.55 -6.20
C MET A 180 23.12 -28.19 -4.85
N TYR A 181 22.94 -29.51 -4.82
CA TYR A 181 23.22 -30.49 -3.77
C TYR A 181 22.15 -30.70 -2.69
#